data_AF-A0A845W6X5-F1
#
_entry.id   AF-A0A845W6X5-F1
#
_cell.length_a   1.000
_cell.length_b   1.000
_cell.length_c   1.000
_cell.angle_alpha   90.00
_cell.angle_beta   90.00
_cell.angle_gamma   90.00
#
_symmetry.space_group_name_H-M   'P 1'
#
loop_
_entity.id
_entity.type
_entity.pdbx_description
1 polymer ?
#
loop_
_entity_poly.entity_id
_entity_poly.type
_entity_poly.pdbx_seq_one_letter_code
_entity_poly.pdbx_strand_id
1 'polypeptide(L)'
;MAKKLVQFMMVVLFAMILYATPANASSVQECKANTPSCEGTLKQGEKLIVHSGWMHPNSLYVTPKGKATYAITYNYNTEQYKDVTEEKEFYTLGEVMTISLTDEQGEVSYKSVSHPRR
;
A
#
# COMPACT_ATOMS: atom_id res chain seq x y z
N MET A 1 -21.73 42.13 -33.53
CA MET A 1 -21.41 40.69 -33.60
C MET A 1 -20.54 40.26 -32.41
N ALA A 2 -21.00 40.47 -31.16
CA ALA A 2 -20.21 40.23 -29.93
C ALA A 2 -20.79 39.12 -29.04
N LYS A 3 -21.80 38.38 -29.54
CA LYS A 3 -22.59 37.43 -28.73
C LYS A 3 -22.00 36.02 -28.63
N LYS A 4 -20.95 35.71 -29.42
CA LYS A 4 -20.31 34.38 -29.46
C LYS A 4 -19.07 34.23 -28.57
N LEU A 5 -18.56 35.33 -28.01
CA LEU A 5 -17.29 35.33 -27.27
C LEU A 5 -17.45 34.88 -25.81
N VAL A 6 -18.61 35.16 -25.19
CA VAL A 6 -18.91 34.77 -23.80
C VAL A 6 -19.14 33.26 -23.67
N GLN A 7 -19.71 32.64 -24.70
CA GLN A 7 -20.09 31.22 -24.66
C GLN A 7 -18.86 30.29 -24.73
N PHE A 8 -17.75 30.72 -25.35
CA PHE A 8 -16.51 29.95 -25.38
C PHE A 8 -15.71 30.04 -24.07
N MET A 9 -15.77 31.17 -23.38
CA MET A 9 -15.00 31.38 -22.15
C MET A 9 -15.51 30.52 -20.98
N MET A 10 -16.80 30.20 -20.96
CA MET A 10 -17.41 29.36 -19.93
C MET A 10 -17.10 27.86 -20.09
N VAL A 11 -16.83 27.40 -21.32
CA VAL A 11 -16.45 25.99 -21.59
C VAL A 11 -15.02 25.70 -21.11
N VAL A 12 -14.12 26.68 -21.19
CA VAL A 12 -12.73 26.53 -20.73
C VAL A 12 -12.65 26.42 -19.20
N LEU A 13 -13.52 27.13 -18.47
CA LEU A 13 -13.58 27.08 -17.01
C LEU A 13 -14.08 25.72 -16.48
N PHE A 14 -14.99 25.05 -17.19
CA PHE A 14 -15.41 23.68 -16.80
C PHE A 14 -14.35 22.62 -17.10
N ALA A 15 -13.46 22.83 -18.08
CA ALA A 15 -12.38 21.90 -18.39
C ALA A 15 -11.24 21.91 -17.35
N MET A 16 -11.05 23.02 -16.61
CA MET A 16 -10.01 23.11 -15.57
C MET A 16 -10.45 22.53 -14.21
N ILE A 17 -11.75 22.40 -13.95
CA ILE A 17 -12.26 21.86 -12.66
C ILE A 17 -12.18 20.32 -12.62
N LEU A 18 -12.02 19.66 -13.78
CA LEU A 18 -11.87 18.19 -13.85
C LEU A 18 -10.42 17.70 -13.67
N TYR A 19 -9.45 18.59 -13.45
CA TYR A 19 -8.01 18.25 -13.41
C TYR A 19 -7.28 18.69 -12.14
N ALA A 20 -7.97 18.78 -11.01
CA ALA A 20 -7.31 19.08 -9.74
C ALA A 20 -7.89 18.36 -8.53
N THR A 21 -8.49 17.18 -8.71
CA THR A 21 -8.40 16.19 -7.65
C THR A 21 -7.05 15.51 -7.80
N PRO A 22 -6.17 15.52 -6.78
CA PRO A 22 -5.14 14.49 -6.73
C PRO A 22 -5.93 13.18 -6.65
N ALA A 23 -6.09 12.52 -7.79
CA ALA A 23 -6.32 11.10 -7.81
C ALA A 23 -5.07 10.51 -7.18
N ASN A 24 -5.03 10.47 -5.84
CA ASN A 24 -4.20 9.54 -5.11
C ASN A 24 -4.72 8.18 -5.54
N ALA A 25 -4.22 7.72 -6.69
CA ALA A 25 -4.35 6.36 -7.13
C ALA A 25 -3.71 5.55 -6.02
N SER A 26 -4.54 5.02 -5.12
CA SER A 26 -4.10 4.10 -4.09
C SER A 26 -3.55 2.89 -4.84
N SER A 27 -2.23 2.85 -4.98
CA SER A 27 -1.53 1.80 -5.69
C SER A 27 -1.60 0.55 -4.82
N VAL A 28 -2.13 -0.53 -5.37
CA VAL A 28 -2.18 -1.83 -4.71
C VAL A 28 -1.05 -2.67 -5.28
N GLN A 29 -0.11 -3.04 -4.42
CA GLN A 29 0.97 -3.96 -4.74
C GLN A 29 0.57 -5.36 -4.26
N GLU A 30 0.71 -6.37 -5.12
CA GLU A 30 0.43 -7.76 -4.77
C GLU A 30 1.74 -8.55 -4.61
N CYS A 31 1.80 -9.38 -3.58
CA CYS A 31 2.99 -10.10 -3.17
C CYS A 31 2.63 -11.56 -2.93
N LYS A 32 3.26 -12.48 -3.65
CA LYS A 32 3.14 -13.93 -3.36
C LYS A 32 4.28 -14.33 -2.45
N ALA A 33 4.00 -14.60 -1.17
CA ALA A 33 5.02 -14.83 -0.15
C ALA A 33 5.96 -16.01 -0.47
N ASN A 34 5.47 -16.97 -1.26
CA ASN A 34 6.22 -18.16 -1.66
C ASN A 34 7.19 -17.91 -2.84
N THR A 35 7.26 -16.67 -3.36
CA THR A 35 8.08 -16.32 -4.53
C THR A 35 9.24 -15.41 -4.11
N PRO A 36 10.43 -15.57 -4.72
CA PRO A 36 11.60 -14.75 -4.40
C PRO A 36 11.43 -13.27 -4.77
N SER A 37 10.37 -12.90 -5.49
CA SER A 37 10.08 -11.52 -5.91
C SER A 37 9.23 -10.72 -4.91
N CYS A 38 8.91 -11.28 -3.75
CA CYS A 38 8.04 -10.63 -2.77
C CYS A 38 8.86 -9.74 -1.81
N GLU A 39 9.47 -8.71 -2.39
CA GLU A 39 10.21 -7.64 -1.69
C GLU A 39 9.97 -6.29 -2.37
N GLY A 40 10.02 -5.19 -1.62
CA GLY A 40 9.71 -3.88 -2.16
C GLY A 40 9.65 -2.76 -1.12
N THR A 41 9.07 -1.63 -1.50
CA THR A 41 8.80 -0.50 -0.61
C THR A 41 7.36 -0.04 -0.80
N LEU A 42 6.68 0.17 0.32
CA LEU A 42 5.36 0.75 0.40
C LEU A 42 5.48 2.22 0.80
N LYS A 43 4.80 3.08 0.04
CA LYS A 43 4.69 4.53 0.30
C LYS A 43 3.30 4.90 0.80
N GLN A 44 3.15 6.15 1.24
CA GLN A 44 1.85 6.69 1.67
C GLN A 44 0.76 6.45 0.62
N GLY A 45 -0.41 5.99 1.06
CA GLY A 45 -1.56 5.73 0.20
C GLY A 45 -1.51 4.41 -0.57
N GLU A 46 -0.37 3.72 -0.54
CA GLU A 46 -0.21 2.40 -1.13
C GLU A 46 -0.65 1.30 -0.15
N LYS A 47 -1.06 0.17 -0.72
CA LYS A 47 -1.41 -1.04 0.04
C LYS A 47 -0.65 -2.22 -0.51
N LEU A 48 -0.14 -3.06 0.38
CA LEU A 48 0.46 -4.35 0.01
C LEU A 48 -0.52 -5.45 0.36
N ILE A 49 -0.83 -6.33 -0.61
CA ILE A 49 -1.60 -7.56 -0.37
C ILE A 49 -0.64 -8.73 -0.49
N VAL A 50 -0.45 -9.45 0.61
CA VAL A 50 0.41 -10.63 0.69
C VAL A 50 -0.45 -11.88 0.67
N HIS A 51 -0.26 -12.68 -0.37
CA HIS A 51 -0.87 -14.00 -0.51
C HIS A 51 0.11 -15.05 -0.02
N SER A 52 -0.23 -15.71 1.09
CA SER A 52 0.52 -16.87 1.59
C SER A 52 -0.14 -18.17 1.12
N GLY A 53 0.69 -19.15 0.72
CA GLY A 53 0.19 -20.50 0.44
C GLY A 53 0.05 -21.33 1.71
N TRP A 54 -0.59 -22.49 1.59
CA TRP A 54 -0.78 -23.45 2.69
C TRP A 54 0.39 -24.41 2.90
N MET A 55 1.36 -24.41 1.98
CA MET A 55 2.42 -25.43 1.95
C MET A 55 3.53 -25.17 2.99
N HIS A 56 3.89 -23.91 3.18
CA HIS A 56 5.00 -23.47 4.04
C HIS A 56 4.63 -22.18 4.78
N PRO A 57 4.97 -22.04 6.07
CA PRO A 57 4.86 -20.75 6.74
C PRO A 57 5.84 -19.77 6.08
N ASN A 58 5.39 -18.54 5.93
CA ASN A 58 6.23 -17.45 5.43
C ASN A 58 6.34 -16.38 6.51
N SER A 59 7.52 -15.78 6.59
CA SER A 59 7.73 -14.57 7.37
C SER A 59 7.77 -13.38 6.43
N LEU A 60 7.05 -12.32 6.76
CA LEU A 60 7.22 -11.01 6.15
C LEU A 60 7.95 -10.12 7.15
N TYR A 61 9.12 -9.62 6.75
CA TYR A 61 9.85 -8.59 7.47
C TYR A 61 9.41 -7.24 6.94
N VAL A 62 9.07 -6.34 7.85
CA VAL A 62 8.56 -5.00 7.58
C VAL A 62 9.47 -4.03 8.30
N THR A 63 10.29 -3.32 7.53
CA THR A 63 11.37 -2.47 8.03
C THR A 63 11.02 -1.01 7.71
N PRO A 64 10.69 -0.20 8.73
CA PRO A 64 10.38 1.20 8.49
C PRO A 64 11.67 1.98 8.18
N LYS A 65 11.65 2.87 7.18
CA LYS A 65 12.81 3.72 6.85
C LYS A 65 12.96 4.92 7.78
N GLY A 66 11.91 5.21 8.54
CA GLY A 66 11.83 6.29 9.52
C GLY A 66 10.73 5.96 10.52
N LYS A 67 10.18 6.97 11.20
CA LYS A 67 8.99 6.76 12.03
C LYS A 67 7.79 6.45 11.13
N ALA A 68 7.14 5.30 11.31
CA ALA A 68 6.00 4.91 10.49
C ALA A 68 4.83 4.38 11.33
N THR A 69 3.61 4.72 10.90
CA THR A 69 2.38 4.08 11.39
C THR A 69 1.75 3.30 10.23
N TYR A 70 1.44 2.03 10.49
CA TYR A 70 0.79 1.15 9.52
C TYR A 70 -0.26 0.28 10.18
N ALA A 71 -1.24 -0.15 9.39
CA ALA A 71 -2.25 -1.12 9.79
C ALA A 71 -2.04 -2.42 9.02
N ILE A 72 -2.10 -3.54 9.72
CA ILE A 72 -2.06 -4.88 9.14
C ILE A 72 -3.42 -5.54 9.35
N THR A 73 -4.01 -6.04 8.27
CA THR A 73 -5.26 -6.78 8.30
C THR A 73 -5.03 -8.24 7.92
N TYR A 74 -5.32 -9.16 8.82
CA TYR A 74 -5.33 -10.60 8.57
C TYR A 74 -6.76 -11.09 8.49
N ASN A 75 -7.20 -11.64 7.34
CA ASN A 75 -8.50 -12.31 7.23
C ASN A 75 -9.63 -11.59 8.04
N TYR A 76 -9.78 -10.27 7.88
CA TYR A 76 -10.74 -9.37 8.57
C TYR A 76 -10.36 -8.77 9.95
N ASN A 77 -9.31 -9.24 10.63
CA ASN A 77 -8.81 -8.63 11.87
C ASN A 77 -7.73 -7.59 11.55
N THR A 78 -7.95 -6.34 11.96
CA THR A 78 -7.01 -5.25 11.73
C THR A 78 -6.29 -4.85 13.01
N GLU A 79 -4.96 -4.88 12.97
CA GLU A 79 -4.08 -4.42 14.02
C GLU A 79 -3.37 -3.15 13.57
N GLN A 80 -3.32 -2.13 14.44
CA GLN A 80 -2.60 -0.89 14.18
C GLN A 80 -1.27 -0.87 14.91
N TYR A 81 -0.23 -0.52 14.18
CA TYR A 81 1.13 -0.38 14.66
C TYR A 81 1.52 1.09 14.56
N LYS A 82 1.68 1.75 15.72
CA LYS A 82 1.97 3.19 15.82
C LYS A 82 3.43 3.42 16.14
N ASP A 83 4.00 4.45 15.51
CA ASP A 83 5.32 4.97 15.81
C ASP A 83 6.42 3.89 15.75
N VAL A 84 6.32 2.99 14.77
CA VAL A 84 7.28 1.89 14.61
C VAL A 84 8.57 2.44 14.01
N THR A 85 9.70 2.11 14.66
CA THR A 85 11.05 2.50 14.24
C THR A 85 11.98 1.33 13.99
N GLU A 86 11.53 0.10 14.32
CA GLU A 86 12.33 -1.12 14.21
C GLU A 86 11.63 -2.12 13.28
N GLU A 87 12.42 -3.03 12.71
CA GLU A 87 11.89 -4.12 11.90
C GLU A 87 10.92 -4.99 12.70
N LYS A 88 9.79 -5.34 12.07
CA LYS A 88 8.86 -6.31 12.61
C LYS A 88 8.69 -7.50 11.68
N GLU A 89 8.64 -8.68 12.29
CA GLU A 89 8.35 -9.93 11.62
C GLU A 89 6.87 -10.29 11.77
N PHE A 90 6.26 -10.71 10.67
CA PHE A 90 4.88 -11.17 10.60
C PHE A 90 4.81 -12.55 9.97
N TYR A 91 4.26 -13.51 10.70
CA TYR A 91 4.10 -14.88 10.21
C TYR A 91 2.75 -15.05 9.54
N THR A 92 2.72 -15.73 8.38
CA THR A 92 1.50 -15.99 7.63
C THR A 92 1.50 -17.41 7.03
N LEU A 93 0.36 -18.09 7.10
CA LEU A 93 0.16 -19.44 6.56
C LEU A 93 -1.30 -19.62 6.11
N GLY A 94 -1.53 -19.71 4.80
CA GLY A 94 -2.87 -19.91 4.24
C GLY A 94 -3.80 -18.71 4.37
N GLU A 95 -3.27 -17.54 4.69
CA GLU A 95 -4.02 -16.31 4.93
C GLU A 95 -3.64 -15.20 3.94
N VAL A 96 -4.56 -14.25 3.74
CA VAL A 96 -4.28 -13.01 3.04
C VAL A 96 -4.02 -11.92 4.08
N MET A 97 -2.82 -11.34 4.01
CA MET A 97 -2.41 -10.23 4.86
C MET A 97 -2.35 -8.96 4.04
N THR A 98 -3.03 -7.90 4.48
CA THR A 98 -2.96 -6.58 3.84
C THR A 98 -2.22 -5.61 4.74
N ILE A 99 -1.24 -4.87 4.20
CA ILE A 99 -0.52 -3.82 4.91
C ILE A 99 -0.87 -2.49 4.27
N SER A 100 -1.20 -1.50 5.10
CA SER A 100 -1.51 -0.14 4.67
C SER A 100 -0.78 0.86 5.54
N LEU A 101 -0.12 1.83 4.91
CA LEU A 101 0.47 2.95 5.63
C LEU A 101 -0.61 3.96 5.97
N THR A 102 -0.65 4.36 7.24
CA THR A 102 -1.60 5.35 7.76
C THR A 102 -0.95 6.68 8.08
N ASP A 103 0.38 6.73 8.20
CA ASP A 103 1.16 7.96 8.36
C ASP A 103 1.40 8.65 7.00
N GLU A 104 1.36 9.98 6.98
CA GLU A 104 1.61 10.78 5.78
C GLU A 104 3.10 10.85 5.41
N GLN A 105 4.01 10.56 6.34
CA GLN A 105 5.46 10.72 6.13
C GLN A 105 6.22 9.39 6.14
N GLY A 106 5.53 8.26 6.31
CA GLY A 106 6.15 6.94 6.46
C GLY A 106 6.45 6.25 5.12
N GLU A 107 7.66 5.72 4.98
CA GLU A 107 7.98 4.67 3.99
C GLU A 107 8.37 3.39 4.72
N VAL A 108 7.90 2.25 4.23
CA VAL A 108 8.18 0.95 4.83
C VAL A 108 8.66 -0.01 3.75
N SER A 109 9.84 -0.59 3.94
CA SER A 109 10.34 -1.67 3.09
C SER A 109 9.82 -3.00 3.59
N TYR A 110 9.58 -3.94 2.69
CA TYR A 110 9.11 -5.26 3.03
C TYR A 110 9.87 -6.34 2.28
N LYS A 111 9.98 -7.53 2.88
CA LYS A 111 10.60 -8.70 2.27
C LYS A 111 9.99 -9.98 2.85
N SER A 112 9.54 -10.89 2.00
CA SER A 112 9.09 -12.21 2.44
C SER A 112 10.20 -13.25 2.36
N VAL A 113 10.20 -14.16 3.33
CA VAL A 113 11.09 -15.32 3.38
C VAL A 113 10.23 -16.56 3.57
N SER A 114 10.33 -17.49 2.62
CA SER A 114 9.70 -18.79 2.72
C SER A 114 10.57 -19.72 3.56
N HIS A 115 9.97 -20.35 4.57
CA HIS A 115 10.69 -21.29 5.42
C HIS A 115 10.51 -22.71 4.85
N PRO A 116 11.60 -23.41 4.46
CA PRO A 116 11.48 -24.81 4.08
C PRO A 116 10.98 -25.63 5.27
N ARG A 117 10.13 -26.64 5.03
CA ARG A 117 9.76 -27.61 6.07
C ARG A 117 11.05 -28.25 6.60
N ARG A 118 11.32 -28.06 7.89
CA ARG A 118 12.33 -28.85 8.61
C ARG A 118 11.85 -30.29 8.76
#